data_AF-A0AAU3IL74-F1
#
_entry.id   AF-A0AAU3IL74-F1
#
_cell.length_a   1.000
_cell.length_b   1.000
_cell.length_c   1.000
_cell.angle_alpha   90.00
_cell.angle_beta   90.00
_cell.angle_gamma   90.00
#
_symmetry.space_group_name_H-M   'P 1'
#
loop_
_entity.id
_entity.type
_entity.pdbx_description
1 polymer ?
#
loop_
_entity_poly.entity_id
_entity_poly.type
_entity_poly.pdbx_seq_one_letter_code
_entity_poly.pdbx_strand_id
1 'polypeptide(L)' 'MDRRIPETVATRMPTPEEARLLRIGPGVPVFAITRRMLSEGRVVEVADPIVIPGDRAALDYDIPL' A
#
# COMPACT_ATOMS: atom_id res chain seq x y z
N MET A 1 7.94 9.07 23.18
CA MET A 1 7.66 7.66 22.82
C MET A 1 7.96 7.51 21.34
N ASP A 2 8.88 6.62 20.98
CA ASP A 2 9.23 6.35 19.59
C ASP A 2 8.07 5.61 18.91
N ARG A 3 7.47 6.25 17.90
CA ARG A 3 6.35 5.73 17.10
C ARG A 3 6.65 6.02 15.64
N ARG A 4 6.59 4.99 14.80
CA ARG A 4 6.92 5.09 13.37
C ARG A 4 5.98 4.22 12.54
N ILE A 5 5.73 4.65 11.30
CA ILE A 5 4.90 3.93 10.34
C ILE A 5 5.68 3.80 9.02
N PRO A 6 6.65 2.87 8.91
CA PRO A 6 7.31 2.61 7.65
C PRO A 6 6.39 1.90 6.67
N GLU A 7 6.41 2.35 5.42
CA GLU A 7 5.70 1.74 4.30
C GLU A 7 6.69 1.28 3.22
N THR A 8 6.41 0.12 2.63
CA THR A 8 7.04 -0.30 1.38
C THR A 8 5.97 -0.25 0.30
N VAL A 9 6.19 0.56 -0.73
CA VAL A 9 5.26 0.71 -1.86
C VAL A 9 5.84 0.01 -3.07
N ALA A 10 5.08 -0.87 -3.69
CA ALA A 10 5.40 -1.51 -4.97
C ALA A 10 4.23 -1.38 -5.96
N THR A 11 4.53 -1.58 -7.24
CA THR A 11 3.52 -1.65 -8.32
C THR A 11 3.59 -3.02 -8.99
N ARG A 12 2.43 -3.60 -9.30
CA ARG A 12 2.31 -4.87 -10.03
C ARG A 12 0.96 -4.98 -10.74
N MET A 13 0.78 -6.01 -11.56
CA MET A 13 -0.55 -6.40 -12.03
C MET A 13 -1.37 -7.01 -10.87
N PRO A 14 -2.71 -6.82 -10.85
CA PRO A 14 -3.58 -7.44 -9.87
C PRO A 14 -3.67 -8.96 -10.07
N THR A 15 -3.98 -9.68 -9.01
CA THR A 15 -4.47 -11.07 -9.12
C THR A 15 -5.88 -11.08 -9.71
N PRO A 16 -6.37 -12.21 -10.24
CA PRO A 16 -7.75 -12.30 -10.73
C PRO A 16 -8.81 -11.99 -9.65
N GLU A 17 -8.52 -12.30 -8.38
CA GLU A 17 -9.40 -11.99 -7.26
C GLU A 17 -9.42 -10.50 -6.94
N GLU A 18 -8.25 -9.87 -6.86
CA GLU A 18 -8.14 -8.42 -6.67
C GLU A 18 -8.85 -7.66 -7.80
N ALA A 19 -8.67 -8.09 -9.05
CA ALA A 19 -9.32 -7.47 -10.20
C ALA A 19 -10.86 -7.50 -10.08
N ARG A 20 -11.42 -8.62 -9.62
CA ARG A 20 -12.86 -8.76 -9.36
C ARG A 20 -13.32 -7.90 -8.19
N LEU A 21 -12.66 -8.00 -7.03
CA LEU A 21 -13.06 -7.30 -5.81
C LEU A 21 -12.97 -5.78 -5.97
N LEU A 22 -11.91 -5.30 -6.63
CA LEU A 22 -11.68 -3.87 -6.87
C LEU A 22 -12.46 -3.34 -8.08
N ARG A 23 -13.09 -4.22 -8.87
CA ARG A 23 -13.87 -3.89 -10.08
C ARG A 23 -13.05 -3.02 -11.04
N ILE A 24 -11.88 -3.52 -11.41
CA ILE A 24 -10.94 -2.85 -12.32
C ILE A 24 -10.87 -3.58 -13.66
N GLY A 25 -10.70 -2.80 -14.73
CA GLY A 25 -10.58 -3.32 -16.09
C GLY A 25 -9.25 -4.03 -16.35
N PRO A 26 -9.11 -4.75 -17.47
CA PRO A 26 -7.84 -5.32 -17.88
C PRO A 26 -6.79 -4.22 -18.07
N GLY A 27 -5.53 -4.54 -17.75
CA GLY A 27 -4.42 -3.61 -17.94
C GLY A 27 -4.23 -2.56 -16.82
N VAL A 28 -5.09 -2.52 -15.80
CA VAL A 28 -4.95 -1.60 -14.67
C VAL A 28 -3.97 -2.20 -13.64
N PRO A 29 -2.78 -1.62 -13.42
CA PRO A 29 -1.88 -2.04 -12.35
C PRO A 29 -2.42 -1.58 -10.98
N VAL A 30 -1.90 -2.19 -9.92
CA VAL A 30 -2.22 -1.83 -8.53
C VAL A 30 -0.97 -1.39 -7.78
N PHE A 31 -1.15 -0.47 -6.83
CA PHE A 31 -0.22 -0.31 -5.73
C PHE A 31 -0.40 -1.47 -4.75
N ALA A 32 0.71 -2.07 -4.33
CA ALA A 32 0.76 -3.04 -3.25
C ALA A 32 1.63 -2.44 -2.14
N ILE A 33 1.00 -2.10 -1.01
CA ILE A 33 1.65 -1.38 0.08
C ILE A 33 1.72 -2.26 1.31
N THR A 34 2.94 -2.51 1.80
CA THR A 34 3.15 -3.12 3.12
C THR A 34 3.34 -2.02 4.14
N ARG A 35 2.37 -1.84 5.04
CA ARG A 35 2.42 -0.86 6.13
C ARG A 35 2.66 -1.58 7.45
N ARG A 36 3.61 -1.07 8.24
CA ARG A 36 3.89 -1.57 9.60
C ARG A 36 3.75 -0.43 10.58
N MET A 37 3.08 -0.65 11.70
CA MET A 37 3.06 0.30 12.81
C MET A 37 3.97 -0.19 13.92
N LEU A 38 4.88 0.69 14.37
CA LEU A 38 5.79 0.40 15.46
C LEU A 38 5.54 1.36 16.63
N SER A 39 5.52 0.80 17.83
CA SER A 39 5.46 1.55 19.09
C SER A 39 6.45 0.94 20.07
N GLU A 40 7.31 1.76 20.66
CA GLU A 40 8.27 1.33 21.68
C GLU A 40 9.15 0.14 21.21
N GLY A 41 9.61 0.21 19.95
CA GLY A 41 10.46 -0.81 19.33
C GLY A 41 9.74 -2.12 18.97
N ARG A 42 8.43 -2.23 19.19
CA ARG A 42 7.62 -3.41 18.83
C ARG A 42 6.69 -3.11 17.67
N VAL A 43 6.50 -4.11 16.80
CA VAL A 43 5.45 -4.07 15.77
C VAL A 43 4.11 -4.30 16.44
N VAL A 44 3.18 -3.37 16.24
CA VAL A 44 1.82 -3.44 16.79
C VAL A 44 0.78 -3.75 15.71
N GLU A 45 1.08 -3.48 14.45
CA GLU A 45 0.22 -3.79 13.30
C GLU A 45 1.06 -4.07 12.05
N VAL A 46 0.58 -4.99 11.21
CA VAL A 46 1.04 -5.18 9.84
C VAL A 46 -0.18 -5.26 8.91
N ALA A 47 -0.24 -4.36 7.94
CA ALA A 47 -1.18 -4.43 6.83
C ALA A 47 -0.38 -4.81 5.57
N ASP A 48 -0.61 -6.02 5.04
CA ASP A 48 0.20 -6.59 3.97
C ASP A 48 -0.58 -7.53 3.01
N PRO A 49 -0.66 -7.22 1.71
CA PRO A 49 -0.56 -5.88 1.12
C PRO A 49 -1.91 -5.13 1.24
N ILE A 50 -1.84 -3.81 1.43
CA ILE A 50 -2.94 -2.93 1.03
C ILE A 50 -2.90 -2.81 -0.49
N VAL A 51 -3.99 -3.13 -1.18
CA VAL A 51 -4.07 -3.14 -2.65
C VAL A 51 -4.98 -2.01 -3.14
N ILE A 52 -4.44 -1.11 -3.97
CA ILE A 52 -5.17 0.07 -4.47
C ILE A 52 -5.05 0.14 -6.00
N PRO A 53 -6.16 0.33 -6.75
CA PRO A 53 -6.11 0.57 -8.19
C PRO A 53 -5.27 1.80 -8.58
N GLY A 54 -4.31 1.62 -9.48
CA GLY A 54 -3.41 2.69 -9.92
C GLY A 54 -4.07 3.76 -10.79
N ASP A 55 -5.25 3.49 -11.34
CA ASP A 55 -6.06 4.44 -12.12
C ASP A 55 -6.91 5.37 -11.24
N ARG A 56 -6.98 5.12 -9.93
CA ARG A 56 -7.88 5.83 -8.99
C ARG A 56 -7.15 6.51 -7.83
N ALA A 57 -5.85 6.32 -7.70
CA ALA A 57 -5.07 6.84 -6.58
C ALA A 57 -3.72 7.37 -7.04
N ALA A 58 -3.21 8.35 -6.29
CA ALA A 58 -1.84 8.81 -6.36
C ALA A 58 -1.26 8.85 -4.95
N LEU A 59 0.05 8.62 -4.82
CA LEU A 59 0.77 8.88 -3.59
C LEU A 59 1.40 10.27 -3.71
N ASP A 60 0.88 11.20 -2.93
CA ASP A 60 1.30 12.59 -2.88
C ASP A 60 2.04 12.84 -1.56
N TYR A 61 3.25 13.40 -1.64
CA TYR A 61 4.10 13.61 -0.47
C TYR A 61 5.02 14.81 -0.67
N ASP A 62 5.21 15.58 0.41
CA ASP A 62 6.24 16.59 0.51
C ASP A 62 7.48 16.00 1.17
N ILE A 63 8.63 16.09 0.50
CA ILE A 63 9.92 15.75 1.08
C ILE A 63 10.61 17.03 1.53
N PRO A 64 10.85 17.24 2.84
CA PRO A 64 11.67 18.36 3.29
C PRO A 64 13.11 18.18 2.81
N LEU A 65 13.72 19.27 2.31
CA LEU A 65 15.13 19.34 1.92
C LEU A 65 16.04 19.61 3.12
#